data_AF-A0A9Q1E060-F1
#
_entry.id   AF-A0A9Q1E060-F1
#
_cell.length_a   1.000
_cell.length_b   1.000
_cell.length_c   1.000
_cell.angle_alpha   90.00
_cell.angle_beta   90.00
_cell.angle_gamma   90.00
#
_symmetry.space_group_name_H-M   'P 1'
#
loop_
_entity.id
_entity.type
_entity.pdbx_description
1 polymer ?
#
loop_
_entity_poly.entity_id
_entity_poly.type
_entity_poly.pdbx_seq_one_letter_code
_entity_poly.pdbx_strand_id
1 'polypeptide(L)'
;MVPGARDGHSACVLGKTMYIFGGYEQLADCFSNDIHKLDTTTMAWSLVNARGTPARWRDFHSATIIGTKMFVFGGRADRFGPFHSNNEIYCNKIQVFDTRTNTWLDCPSTQILPEGRRSHSAFAFNGELYIFGGYNARLDRHYNDLWKFNPGKRSSGNPGNSV
;
A
#
# COMPACT_ATOMS: atom_id res chain seq x y z
N MET A 1 -13.47 14.58 -8.47
CA MET A 1 -13.78 13.64 -9.57
C MET A 1 -13.91 12.26 -8.96
N VAL A 2 -14.90 11.48 -9.38
CA VAL A 2 -15.08 10.09 -8.92
C VAL A 2 -13.96 9.23 -9.51
N PRO A 3 -13.32 8.33 -8.75
CA PRO A 3 -12.33 7.40 -9.30
C PRO A 3 -12.96 6.47 -10.35
N GLY A 4 -12.17 6.08 -11.35
CA GLY A 4 -12.59 5.07 -12.34
C GLY A 4 -12.88 3.71 -11.68
N ALA A 5 -13.75 2.93 -12.31
CA ALA A 5 -14.06 1.57 -11.86
C ALA A 5 -12.78 0.70 -11.84
N ARG A 6 -12.51 0.08 -10.68
CA ARG A 6 -11.25 -0.62 -10.41
C ARG A 6 -11.40 -1.73 -9.39
N ASP A 7 -10.59 -2.78 -9.51
CA ASP A 7 -10.46 -3.82 -8.49
C ASP A 7 -9.05 -3.79 -7.87
N GLY A 8 -8.85 -4.58 -6.81
CA GLY A 8 -7.57 -4.66 -6.10
C GLY A 8 -7.05 -3.34 -5.50
N HIS A 9 -7.87 -2.29 -5.43
CA HIS A 9 -7.55 -1.05 -4.72
C HIS A 9 -7.58 -1.28 -3.20
N SER A 10 -6.93 -0.41 -2.45
CA SER A 10 -7.08 -0.37 -1.00
C SER A 10 -7.95 0.82 -0.57
N ALA A 11 -8.63 0.67 0.56
CA ALA A 11 -9.40 1.72 1.20
C ALA A 11 -9.03 1.81 2.68
N CYS A 12 -8.81 3.02 3.18
CA CYS A 12 -8.60 3.27 4.61
C CYS A 12 -9.32 4.54 5.06
N VAL A 13 -9.73 4.60 6.31
CA VAL A 13 -10.51 5.72 6.86
C VAL A 13 -9.69 6.43 7.95
N LEU A 14 -9.63 7.77 7.87
CA LEU A 14 -9.09 8.64 8.89
C LEU A 14 -10.08 9.77 9.19
N GLY A 15 -10.70 9.71 10.37
CA GLY A 15 -11.78 10.62 10.74
C GLY A 15 -12.95 10.51 9.75
N LYS A 16 -13.30 11.63 9.09
CA LYS A 16 -14.38 11.71 8.11
C LYS A 16 -13.93 11.50 6.66
N THR A 17 -12.68 11.12 6.45
CA THR A 17 -12.11 10.97 5.11
C THR A 17 -11.76 9.51 4.85
N MET A 18 -12.32 8.93 3.79
CA MET A 18 -11.85 7.67 3.23
C MET A 18 -10.84 7.96 2.13
N TYR A 19 -9.71 7.25 2.13
CA TYR A 19 -8.68 7.31 1.10
C TYR A 19 -8.70 6.01 0.31
N ILE A 20 -8.70 6.13 -1.02
CA ILE A 20 -8.53 5.03 -1.98
C ILE A 20 -7.16 5.17 -2.63
N PHE A 21 -6.38 4.10 -2.69
CA PHE A 21 -5.10 4.08 -3.39
C PHE A 21 -5.00 2.90 -4.36
N GLY A 22 -4.47 3.18 -5.54
CA GLY A 22 -4.14 2.20 -6.57
C GLY A 22 -5.34 1.40 -7.08
N GLY A 23 -5.07 0.12 -7.40
CA GLY A 23 -6.01 -0.78 -8.07
C GLY A 23 -5.71 -0.92 -9.56
N TYR A 24 -6.49 -1.77 -10.23
CA TYR A 24 -6.40 -1.99 -11.67
C TYR A 24 -7.68 -1.49 -12.34
N GLU A 25 -7.53 -0.60 -13.32
CA GLU A 25 -8.62 0.03 -14.06
C GLU A 25 -8.85 -0.71 -15.37
N GLN A 26 -9.84 -1.61 -15.39
CA GLN A 26 -10.09 -2.52 -16.52
C GLN A 26 -10.28 -1.83 -17.87
N LEU A 27 -10.96 -0.67 -17.89
CA LEU A 27 -11.22 0.07 -19.13
C LEU A 27 -9.96 0.73 -19.71
N ALA A 28 -9.00 1.08 -18.86
CA ALA A 28 -7.74 1.69 -19.26
C ALA A 28 -6.60 0.67 -19.36
N ASP A 29 -6.86 -0.60 -18.99
CA ASP A 29 -5.89 -1.69 -18.89
C ASP A 29 -4.62 -1.29 -18.11
N CYS A 30 -4.81 -0.56 -17.01
CA CYS A 30 -3.68 -0.02 -16.26
C CYS A 30 -3.84 -0.14 -14.75
N PHE A 31 -2.72 -0.40 -14.09
CA PHE A 31 -2.55 -0.20 -12.67
C PHE A 31 -2.51 1.29 -12.36
N SER A 32 -3.22 1.69 -11.32
CA SER A 32 -3.21 3.06 -10.82
C SER A 32 -2.24 3.22 -9.65
N ASN A 33 -1.73 4.45 -9.48
CA ASN A 33 -1.07 4.94 -8.26
C ASN A 33 -1.67 6.24 -7.75
N ASP A 34 -2.86 6.60 -8.21
CA ASP A 34 -3.55 7.79 -7.72
C ASP A 34 -4.03 7.57 -6.28
N ILE A 35 -4.27 8.70 -5.60
CA ILE A 35 -4.98 8.70 -4.32
C ILE A 35 -6.24 9.54 -4.52
N HIS A 36 -7.40 8.92 -4.32
CA HIS A 36 -8.66 9.63 -4.20
C HIS A 36 -9.08 9.69 -2.74
N LYS A 37 -9.82 10.73 -2.38
CA LYS A 37 -10.46 10.81 -1.08
C LYS A 37 -11.95 11.10 -1.21
N LEU A 38 -12.73 10.46 -0.35
CA LEU A 38 -14.14 10.69 -0.15
C LEU A 38 -14.35 11.36 1.21
N ASP A 39 -14.97 12.53 1.20
CA ASP A 39 -15.54 13.11 2.42
C ASP A 39 -16.83 12.36 2.75
N THR A 40 -16.85 11.64 3.86
CA THR A 40 -18.00 10.81 4.30
C THR A 40 -19.17 11.61 4.85
N THR A 41 -19.00 12.93 5.06
CA THR A 41 -20.09 13.84 5.43
C THR A 41 -20.86 14.32 4.19
N THR A 42 -20.12 14.70 3.15
CA THR A 42 -20.69 15.28 1.92
C THR A 42 -20.85 14.26 0.79
N MET A 43 -20.26 13.07 0.94
CA MET A 43 -20.15 12.03 -0.07
C MET A 43 -19.47 12.53 -1.37
N ALA A 44 -18.60 13.53 -1.25
CA ALA A 44 -17.90 14.13 -2.39
C ALA A 44 -16.49 13.56 -2.58
N TRP A 45 -16.17 13.20 -3.83
CA TRP A 45 -14.85 12.70 -4.22
C TRP A 45 -13.91 13.81 -4.71
N SER A 46 -12.66 13.74 -4.27
CA SER A 46 -11.58 14.57 -4.78
C SER A 46 -10.30 13.78 -5.03
N LEU A 47 -9.59 14.14 -6.10
CA LEU A 47 -8.25 13.63 -6.36
C LEU A 47 -7.27 14.33 -5.41
N VAL A 48 -6.37 13.57 -4.81
CA VAL A 48 -5.31 14.11 -3.97
C VAL A 48 -4.10 14.45 -4.83
N ASN A 49 -3.74 15.73 -4.87
CA ASN A 49 -2.50 16.21 -5.50
C ASN A 49 -1.30 15.85 -4.62
N ALA A 50 -0.89 14.58 -4.70
CA ALA A 50 0.20 14.03 -3.92
C ALA A 50 1.56 14.61 -4.35
N ARG A 51 2.41 14.92 -3.38
CA ARG A 51 3.80 15.36 -3.57
C ARG A 51 4.78 14.24 -3.22
N GLY A 52 6.06 14.45 -3.53
CA GLY A 52 7.12 13.46 -3.31
C GLY A 52 7.12 12.37 -4.37
N THR A 53 7.88 11.30 -4.14
CA THR A 53 7.94 10.15 -5.05
C THR A 53 6.80 9.19 -4.74
N PRO A 54 5.81 9.03 -5.64
CA PRO A 54 4.67 8.17 -5.36
C PRO A 54 5.08 6.71 -5.27
N ALA A 55 4.34 5.96 -4.45
CA ALA A 55 4.34 4.52 -4.55
C ALA A 55 4.04 4.12 -6.00
N ARG A 56 4.81 3.18 -6.54
CA ARG A 56 4.55 2.57 -7.86
C ARG A 56 3.10 2.09 -7.98
N TRP A 57 2.51 2.22 -9.17
CA TRP A 57 1.20 1.67 -9.52
C TRP A 57 1.09 0.20 -9.12
N ARG A 58 -0.06 -0.23 -8.57
CA ARG A 58 -0.25 -1.61 -8.09
C ARG A 58 -1.71 -1.95 -7.78
N ASP A 59 -2.05 -3.24 -7.83
CA ASP A 59 -3.29 -3.83 -7.34
C ASP A 59 -3.03 -4.87 -6.24
N PHE A 60 -4.09 -5.32 -5.57
CA PHE A 60 -4.11 -6.34 -4.50
C PHE A 60 -3.08 -6.12 -3.37
N HIS A 61 -2.79 -4.85 -3.08
CA HIS A 61 -1.96 -4.41 -1.98
C HIS A 61 -2.82 -4.13 -0.74
N SER A 62 -2.18 -3.82 0.38
CA SER A 62 -2.86 -3.26 1.55
C SER A 62 -2.47 -1.80 1.77
N ALA A 63 -3.39 -1.04 2.35
CA ALA A 63 -3.12 0.26 2.94
C ALA A 63 -3.67 0.30 4.37
N THR A 64 -2.88 0.80 5.31
CA THR A 64 -3.25 0.85 6.73
C THR A 64 -2.87 2.20 7.32
N ILE A 65 -3.80 2.84 8.04
CA ILE A 65 -3.57 4.12 8.72
C ILE A 65 -2.98 3.87 10.11
N ILE A 66 -1.87 4.54 10.42
CA ILE A 66 -1.32 4.67 11.77
C ILE A 66 -1.04 6.15 12.03
N GLY A 67 -1.75 6.73 13.00
CA GLY A 67 -1.76 8.18 13.22
C GLY A 67 -2.29 8.92 11.99
N THR A 68 -1.48 9.81 11.41
CA THR A 68 -1.84 10.56 10.18
C THR A 68 -1.17 10.01 8.91
N LYS A 69 -0.56 8.83 8.98
CA LYS A 69 0.21 8.25 7.88
C LYS A 69 -0.45 6.98 7.38
N MET A 70 -0.55 6.86 6.06
CA MET A 70 -1.01 5.68 5.35
C MET A 70 0.21 4.85 4.94
N PHE A 71 0.26 3.60 5.40
CA PHE A 71 1.31 2.64 5.08
C PHE A 71 0.80 1.68 4.03
N VAL A 72 1.49 1.63 2.89
CA VAL A 72 1.14 0.77 1.75
C VAL A 72 2.18 -0.34 1.64
N PHE A 73 1.72 -1.59 1.63
CA PHE A 73 2.58 -2.75 1.49
C PHE A 73 2.05 -3.75 0.46
N GLY A 74 2.96 -4.48 -0.18
CA GLY A 74 2.61 -5.53 -1.12
C GLY A 74 2.02 -5.01 -2.42
N GLY A 75 1.29 -5.89 -3.06
CA GLY A 75 0.62 -5.69 -4.32
C GLY A 75 1.43 -6.17 -5.51
N ARG A 76 0.69 -6.44 -6.58
CA ARG A 76 1.22 -6.79 -7.90
C ARG A 76 1.24 -5.54 -8.76
N ALA A 77 2.24 -5.45 -9.61
CA ALA A 77 2.48 -4.32 -10.50
C ALA A 77 3.43 -4.73 -11.61
N ASP A 78 3.59 -3.92 -12.63
CA ASP A 78 4.48 -4.23 -13.74
C ASP A 78 5.80 -3.45 -13.69
N ARG A 79 6.89 -4.10 -14.13
CA ARG A 79 8.26 -3.56 -14.09
C ARG A 79 8.44 -2.32 -14.96
N PHE A 80 7.81 -2.27 -16.13
CA PHE A 80 8.16 -1.30 -17.17
C PHE A 80 7.15 -0.15 -17.30
N GLY A 81 5.92 -0.36 -16.88
CA GLY A 81 4.89 0.67 -16.95
C GLY A 81 3.63 0.30 -16.20
N PRO A 82 2.61 1.16 -16.21
CA PRO A 82 1.35 0.91 -15.53
C PRO A 82 0.49 -0.13 -16.25
N PHE A 83 0.86 -0.59 -17.45
CA PHE A 83 0.07 -1.55 -18.22
C PHE A 83 0.48 -2.98 -17.87
N HIS A 84 -0.47 -3.91 -17.94
CA HIS A 84 -0.20 -5.31 -17.68
C HIS A 84 0.74 -5.90 -18.74
N SER A 85 1.77 -6.63 -18.30
CA SER A 85 2.67 -7.38 -19.18
C SER A 85 3.15 -8.67 -18.51
N ASN A 86 3.95 -9.47 -19.23
CA ASN A 86 4.59 -10.68 -18.68
C ASN A 86 5.74 -10.37 -17.69
N ASN A 87 5.92 -9.11 -17.28
CA ASN A 87 6.98 -8.66 -16.37
C ASN A 87 6.43 -8.17 -15.03
N GLU A 88 5.41 -8.87 -14.53
CA GLU A 88 4.86 -8.63 -13.20
C GLU A 88 5.97 -8.68 -12.14
N ILE A 89 5.84 -7.85 -11.11
CA ILE A 89 6.67 -7.86 -9.93
C ILE A 89 5.82 -7.52 -8.70
N TYR A 90 6.24 -8.04 -7.55
CA TYR A 90 5.53 -7.90 -6.29
C TYR A 90 6.27 -6.92 -5.39
N CYS A 91 5.59 -5.85 -4.96
CA CYS A 91 6.20 -4.81 -4.14
C CYS A 91 6.50 -5.34 -2.73
N ASN A 92 7.77 -5.31 -2.31
CA ASN A 92 8.20 -5.72 -0.97
C ASN A 92 8.58 -4.53 -0.06
N LYS A 93 8.53 -3.30 -0.57
CA LYS A 93 8.82 -2.08 0.21
C LYS A 93 7.54 -1.47 0.77
N ILE A 94 7.57 -1.11 2.05
CA ILE A 94 6.55 -0.26 2.66
C ILE A 94 6.71 1.15 2.10
N GLN A 95 5.62 1.73 1.63
CA GLN A 95 5.54 3.13 1.19
C GLN A 95 4.68 3.91 2.17
N VAL A 96 5.06 5.14 2.47
CA VAL A 96 4.38 5.94 3.50
C VAL A 96 3.87 7.22 2.90
N PHE A 97 2.56 7.46 3.00
CA PHE A 97 1.91 8.69 2.58
C PHE A 97 1.44 9.48 3.80
N ASP A 98 1.87 10.73 3.92
CA ASP A 98 1.41 11.63 4.98
C ASP A 98 0.14 12.36 4.55
N THR A 99 -0.97 12.05 5.21
CA THR A 99 -2.29 12.60 4.89
C THR A 99 -2.45 14.08 5.27
N ARG A 100 -1.59 14.62 6.16
CA ARG A 100 -1.63 16.04 6.53
C ARG A 100 -1.02 16.91 5.46
N THR A 101 0.09 16.45 4.90
CA THR A 101 0.83 17.20 3.88
C THR A 101 0.45 16.78 2.47
N ASN A 102 -0.24 15.65 2.29
CA ASN A 102 -0.44 15.01 0.99
C ASN A 102 0.90 14.72 0.30
N THR A 103 1.85 14.15 1.05
CA THR A 103 3.20 13.88 0.54
C THR A 103 3.58 12.43 0.79
N TRP A 104 4.04 11.75 -0.25
CA TRP A 104 4.78 10.50 -0.10
C TRP A 104 6.13 10.79 0.54
N LEU A 105 6.41 10.11 1.65
CA LEU A 105 7.63 10.25 2.40
C LEU A 105 8.69 9.31 1.83
N ASP A 106 9.95 9.70 1.96
CA ASP A 106 11.06 8.81 1.67
C ASP A 106 10.92 7.53 2.47
N CYS A 107 11.14 6.39 1.80
CA CYS A 107 11.09 5.09 2.45
C CYS A 107 12.07 5.13 3.63
N PRO A 108 11.62 4.88 4.88
CA PRO A 108 12.56 4.73 5.97
C PRO A 108 13.56 3.62 5.59
N SER A 109 14.82 3.78 5.97
CA SER A 109 15.85 2.76 5.80
C SER A 109 15.50 1.57 6.70
N THR A 110 14.60 0.71 6.25
CA THR A 110 14.10 -0.40 7.05
C THR A 110 14.86 -1.68 6.72
N GLN A 111 14.95 -2.51 7.76
CA GLN A 111 15.38 -3.91 7.83
C GLN A 111 14.91 -4.80 6.67
N ILE A 112 15.33 -6.07 6.74
CA ILE A 112 14.72 -7.22 6.05
C ILE A 112 13.20 -7.07 6.06
N LEU A 113 12.61 -6.92 4.88
CA LEU A 113 11.17 -6.83 4.66
C LEU A 113 10.64 -8.20 4.21
N PRO A 114 9.35 -8.50 4.47
CA PRO A 114 8.72 -9.67 3.88
C PRO A 114 8.85 -9.66 2.37
N GLU A 115 8.94 -10.86 1.77
CA GLU A 115 8.83 -11.00 0.33
C GLU A 115 7.57 -10.33 -0.22
N GLY A 116 7.69 -9.80 -1.44
CA GLY A 116 6.58 -9.14 -2.12
C GLY A 116 5.43 -10.10 -2.29
N ARG A 117 4.20 -9.63 -2.03
CA ARG A 117 3.00 -10.48 -1.99
C ARG A 117 1.75 -9.68 -2.29
N ARG A 118 0.73 -10.34 -2.83
CA ARG A 118 -0.62 -9.78 -3.06
C ARG A 118 -1.66 -10.50 -2.22
N SER A 119 -2.84 -9.90 -2.10
CA SER A 119 -4.00 -10.52 -1.43
C SER A 119 -3.71 -10.96 0.02
N HIS A 120 -2.79 -10.27 0.69
CA HIS A 120 -2.49 -10.46 2.11
C HIS A 120 -3.42 -9.56 2.95
N SER A 121 -3.52 -9.85 4.25
CA SER A 121 -4.19 -8.96 5.20
C SER A 121 -3.18 -8.09 5.92
N ALA A 122 -3.51 -6.82 6.16
CA ALA A 122 -2.73 -5.95 7.01
C ALA A 122 -3.63 -5.13 7.93
N PHE A 123 -3.15 -4.85 9.15
CA PHE A 123 -3.90 -4.10 10.15
C PHE A 123 -2.96 -3.34 11.11
N ALA A 124 -3.49 -2.29 11.71
CA ALA A 124 -2.79 -1.53 12.75
C ALA A 124 -3.18 -2.06 14.13
N PHE A 125 -2.19 -2.27 15.00
CA PHE A 125 -2.41 -2.59 16.41
C PHE A 125 -1.29 -2.00 17.25
N ASN A 126 -1.62 -1.31 18.34
CA ASN A 126 -0.66 -0.64 19.24
C ASN A 126 0.38 0.26 18.53
N GLY A 127 -0.04 0.95 17.47
CA GLY A 127 0.85 1.84 16.70
C GLY A 127 1.82 1.11 15.77
N GLU A 128 1.69 -0.21 15.62
CA GLU A 128 2.48 -1.05 14.73
C GLU A 128 1.62 -1.57 13.57
N LEU A 129 2.27 -1.85 12.44
CA LEU A 129 1.67 -2.46 11.26
C LEU A 129 1.91 -3.97 11.30
N TYR A 130 0.85 -4.76 11.16
CA TYR A 130 0.91 -6.22 11.05
C TYR A 130 0.52 -6.63 9.63
N ILE A 131 1.21 -7.63 9.07
CA ILE A 131 0.98 -8.19 7.73
C ILE A 131 0.95 -9.71 7.86
N PHE A 132 -0.11 -10.35 7.37
CA PHE A 132 -0.28 -11.79 7.44
C PHE A 132 -0.61 -12.40 6.08
N GLY A 133 0.05 -13.52 5.77
CA GLY A 133 -0.24 -14.37 4.63
C GLY A 133 -0.04 -13.71 3.27
N GLY A 134 -0.87 -14.08 2.30
CA GLY A 134 -0.82 -13.59 0.91
C GLY A 134 -0.21 -14.59 -0.07
N TYR A 135 -0.04 -14.15 -1.31
CA TYR A 135 0.45 -14.99 -2.41
C TYR A 135 1.44 -14.24 -3.30
N ASN A 136 2.44 -14.95 -3.82
CA ASN A 136 3.35 -14.46 -4.85
C ASN A 136 3.40 -15.46 -6.01
N ALA A 137 2.81 -15.11 -7.15
CA ALA A 137 2.70 -16.00 -8.30
C ALA A 137 4.04 -16.30 -8.98
N ARG A 138 5.05 -15.41 -8.86
CA ARG A 138 6.36 -15.65 -9.45
C ARG A 138 7.16 -16.70 -8.70
N LEU A 139 6.86 -16.87 -7.43
CA LEU A 139 7.47 -17.86 -6.56
C LEU A 139 6.57 -19.07 -6.32
N ASP A 140 5.37 -19.07 -6.92
CA ASP A 140 4.30 -20.04 -6.68
C ASP A 140 4.11 -20.35 -5.20
N ARG A 141 4.00 -19.29 -4.38
CA ARG A 141 4.04 -19.40 -2.92
C ARG A 141 2.90 -18.68 -2.24
N HIS A 142 2.11 -19.44 -1.48
CA HIS A 142 1.24 -18.93 -0.42
C HIS A 142 2.03 -18.78 0.87
N TYR A 143 1.79 -17.68 1.57
CA TYR A 143 2.45 -17.40 2.84
C TYR A 143 1.50 -17.65 4.02
N ASN A 144 2.06 -18.05 5.15
CA ASN A 144 1.39 -18.21 6.45
C ASN A 144 2.15 -17.49 7.58
N ASP A 145 3.09 -16.62 7.23
CA ASP A 145 3.92 -15.85 8.14
C ASP A 145 3.20 -14.59 8.63
N LEU A 146 3.53 -14.16 9.86
CA LEU A 146 3.13 -12.89 10.43
C LEU A 146 4.35 -11.96 10.51
N TRP A 147 4.22 -10.79 9.90
CA TRP A 147 5.21 -9.73 9.98
C TRP A 147 4.67 -8.56 10.77
N LYS A 148 5.56 -7.91 11.53
CA LYS A 148 5.28 -6.67 12.21
C LYS A 148 6.28 -5.59 11.83
N PHE A 149 5.81 -4.37 11.70
CA PHE A 149 6.62 -3.19 11.42
C PHE A 149 6.28 -2.09 12.43
N ASN A 150 7.30 -1.52 13.07
CA ASN A 150 7.15 -0.45 14.04
C ASN A 150 7.63 0.89 13.43
N PRO A 151 6.71 1.81 13.11
CA PRO A 151 7.07 3.11 12.53
C PRO A 151 7.85 4.04 13.48
N GLY A 152 7.80 3.80 14.80
CA GLY A 152 8.44 4.63 15.82
C GLY A 152 9.87 4.23 16.18
N LYS A 153 10.31 3.01 15.82
CA LYS A 153 11.70 2.57 16.04
C LYS A 153 12.60 3.13 14.94
N ARG A 154 13.44 4.11 15.29
CA ARG A 154 14.66 4.38 14.51
C ARG A 154 15.57 3.15 14.62
N SER A 155 16.17 2.73 13.52
CA SER A 155 17.00 1.53 13.42
C SER A 155 18.17 1.54 14.42
N SER A 156 17.99 0.87 15.55
CA SER A 156 19.09 0.32 16.35
C SER A 156 19.05 -1.20 16.20
N GLY A 157 20.17 -1.77 15.74
CA GLY A 157 20.25 -3.14 15.26
C GLY A 157 19.97 -4.20 16.34
N ASN A 158 19.17 -5.21 15.98
CA ASN A 158 19.47 -6.64 16.14
C ASN A 158 18.45 -7.45 15.31
N PRO A 159 18.82 -8.57 14.65
CA PRO A 159 17.92 -9.36 13.82
C PRO A 159 17.25 -10.45 14.66
N GLY A 160 15.92 -10.51 14.65
CA GLY A 160 15.20 -11.62 15.26
C GLY A 160 13.78 -11.27 15.66
N ASN A 161 12.82 -11.64 14.82
CA ASN A 161 11.82 -12.67 15.13
C ASN A 161 10.57 -12.45 14.26
N SER A 162 10.39 -13.36 13.30
CA SER A 162 9.07 -13.91 12.98
C SER A 162 8.44 -14.40 14.29
N VAL A 163 7.20 -14.00 14.55
CA VAL A 163 6.38 -14.57 15.63
C VAL A 163 5.56 -15.70 15.03
#